data_AF-A0A0S3QR04-F1
#
_entry.id   AF-A0A0S3QR04-F1
#
_cell.length_a   1.000
_cell.length_b   1.000
_cell.length_c   1.000
_cell.angle_alpha   90.00
_cell.angle_beta   90.00
_cell.angle_gamma   90.00
#
_symmetry.space_group_name_H-M   'P 1'
#
loop_
_entity.id
_entity.type
_entity.pdbx_description
1 polymer ?
#
loop_
_entity_poly.entity_id
_entity_poly.type
_entity_poly.pdbx_seq_one_letter_code
_entity_poly.pdbx_strand_id
1 'polypeptide(L)' 'VHPTDPAKSTIIGTNKKSGLLVYDLSGKQIQFLPDGKM' A
#
# COMPACT_ATOMS: atom_id res chain seq x y z
N VAL A 1 10.08 -3.80 -4.17
CA VAL A 1 11.20 -3.32 -3.32
C VAL A 1 11.80 -2.10 -3.99
N HIS A 2 12.12 -1.05 -3.23
CA HIS A 2 12.72 0.15 -3.78
C HIS A 2 14.19 -0.11 -4.19
N PRO A 3 14.61 0.28 -5.41
CA PRO A 3 15.81 -0.26 -6.05
C PRO A 3 17.14 0.23 -5.44
N THR A 4 17.18 1.42 -4.84
CA THR A 4 18.41 2.04 -4.31
C THR A 4 18.41 2.22 -2.80
N ASP A 5 17.25 2.04 -2.17
CA ASP A 5 17.05 2.28 -0.74
C ASP A 5 15.91 1.38 -0.23
N PRO A 6 16.23 0.20 0.29
CA PRO A 6 15.22 -0.76 0.74
C PRO A 6 14.26 -0.19 1.80
N ALA A 7 14.69 0.78 2.61
CA ALA A 7 13.87 1.39 3.66
C ALA A 7 12.69 2.21 3.11
N LYS A 8 12.77 2.62 1.83
CA LYS A 8 11.68 3.31 1.11
C LYS A 8 10.70 2.35 0.42
N SER A 9 10.85 1.04 0.62
CA SER A 9 9.88 0.08 0.09
C SER A 9 8.52 0.24 0.75
N THR A 10 7.47 -0.06 0.01
CA THR A 10 6.09 -0.03 0.51
C THR A 10 5.47 -1.40 0.44
N ILE A 11 4.49 -1.63 1.31
CA ILE A 11 3.64 -2.81 1.29
C ILE A 11 2.35 -2.44 0.56
N ILE A 12 1.99 -3.22 -0.45
CA ILE A 12 0.75 -3.05 -1.21
C ILE A 12 -0.20 -4.18 -0.83
N GLY A 13 -1.38 -3.81 -0.30
CA GLY A 13 -2.45 -4.73 0.04
C GLY A 13 -3.71 -4.42 -0.75
N THR A 14 -4.54 -5.43 -0.99
CA THR A 14 -5.86 -5.25 -1.62
C THR A 14 -6.96 -5.59 -0.63
N ASN A 15 -7.96 -4.72 -0.51
CA ASN A 15 -9.26 -5.07 0.04
C ASN A 15 -10.25 -5.18 -1.12
N LYS A 16 -10.71 -6.41 -1.39
CA LYS A 16 -11.58 -6.72 -2.53
C LYS A 16 -12.87 -5.89 -2.59
N LYS A 17 -13.35 -5.39 -1.45
CA LYS A 17 -14.57 -4.60 -1.34
C LYS A 17 -14.32 -3.08 -1.27
N SER A 18 -13.08 -2.66 -1.04
CA SER A 18 -12.79 -1.25 -0.71
C SER A 18 -11.69 -0.63 -1.58
N GLY A 19 -10.74 -1.41 -2.08
CA GLY A 19 -9.71 -0.94 -3.01
C GLY A 19 -8.29 -1.32 -2.62
N LEU A 20 -7.32 -0.47 -2.96
CA LEU A 20 -5.89 -0.68 -2.76
C LEU A 20 -5.39 0.09 -1.53
N LEU A 21 -4.62 -0.57 -0.69
CA LEU A 21 -4.00 0.00 0.51
C LEU A 21 -2.48 0.01 0.33
N VAL A 22 -1.84 1.11 0.71
CA VAL A 22 -0.39 1.26 0.66
C VAL A 22 0.12 1.65 2.04
N TYR A 23 1.11 0.91 2.53
CA TYR A 23 1.75 1.12 3.81
C TYR A 23 3.25 1.31 3.66
N ASP A 24 3.85 2.05 4.60
CA ASP A 24 5.30 1.98 4.81
C ASP A 24 5.71 0.71 5.58
N LEU A 25 7.02 0.51 5.76
CA LEU A 25 7.55 -0.66 6.47
C LEU A 25 7.29 -0.64 7.99
N SER A 26 6.88 0.48 8.57
CA SER A 26 6.45 0.57 9.96
C SER A 26 4.97 0.17 10.15
N GLY A 27 4.26 -0.08 9.05
CA GLY A 27 2.84 -0.43 9.05
C GLY A 27 1.91 0.79 9.04
N LYS A 28 2.43 2.00 8.84
CA LYS A 28 1.62 3.21 8.72
C LYS A 28 1.03 3.26 7.31
N GLN A 29 -0.30 3.46 7.21
CA GLN A 29 -0.96 3.67 5.93
C GLN A 29 -0.57 5.04 5.38
N ILE A 30 -0.06 5.07 4.15
CA ILE A 30 0.36 6.29 3.47
C ILE A 30 -0.51 6.63 2.26
N GLN A 31 -1.28 5.66 1.74
CA GLN A 31 -2.25 5.89 0.68
C GLN A 31 -3.38 4.87 0.72
N PHE A 32 -4.56 5.29 0.26
CA PHE A 32 -5.69 4.43 -0.03
C PHE A 32 -6.30 4.85 -1.37
N LEU A 33 -6.51 3.89 -2.27
CA LEU A 33 -7.19 4.09 -3.55
C LEU A 33 -8.51 3.31 -3.52
N PRO A 34 -9.67 3.98 -3.56
CA PRO A 34 -10.97 3.34 -3.41
C PRO A 34 -11.47 2.67 -4.72
N ASP A 35 -10.62 1.88 -5.37
CA ASP A 35 -10.92 1.19 -6.64
C ASP A 35 -11.50 -0.23 -6.42
N GLY A 36 -12.05 -0.48 -5.23
CA GLY A 36 -12.77 -1.73 -4.94
C GLY A 36 -14.14 -1.73 -5.61
N LYS A 37 -14.65 -2.91 -5.98
CA LYS A 37 -16.01 -3.03 -6.51
C LYS A 37 -17.00 -2.47 -5.47
N MET A 38 -17.73 -1.41 -5.82
CA MET A 38 -18.94 -0.96 -5.09
C MET A 38 -19.99 -2.06 -5.07
#